data_AF-A0A142XWG5-F1
#
_entry.id   AF-A0A142XWG5-F1
#
_cell.length_a   1.000
_cell.length_b   1.000
_cell.length_c   1.000
_cell.angle_alpha   90.00
_cell.angle_beta   90.00
_cell.angle_gamma   90.00
#
_symmetry.space_group_name_H-M   'P 1'
#
loop_
_entity.id
_entity.type
_entity.pdbx_description
1 polymer ?
#
loop_
_entity_poly.entity_id
_entity_poly.type
_entity_poly.pdbx_seq_one_letter_code
_entity_poly.pdbx_strand_id
1 'polypeptide(L)'
;MSATIEQPNEVSGQLITGGKTPILYRVSDAKIDEIRAEFTGIKILDNKDYERCTKAIAVCRTLRTDVEKCRKELKEEALEYGRRVDSEAKRLTKRLEEIEEPLKAEKARVDEEKERAKREAEEAKRKKLEARLELLVSVNSRINPMVVSEWSDEEFDSHFAAAKQAWEEAKRLEQQEAERKAKEEAERREAMRIEEARLAAERAELDRQRKEAEEAARIERERIEAERAIERQRLAEERAKIEEAQRIEREKLEAERVAIEAERDRLEREQRQREEAERAIRQRIWEEKERKEQERLDAIEAAERAKRIEEMKPDREKMIRFGTFLEELELPSLSTEEGARHFESLRRLIGIAAEFCKNCFEEDQ
;
A
#
# COMPACT_ATOMS: atom_id res chain seq x y z
N MET A 1 169.34 11.35 -22.32
CA MET A 1 169.50 9.96 -21.86
C MET A 1 168.17 9.57 -21.24
N SER A 2 167.27 9.02 -22.06
CA SER A 2 166.93 7.58 -22.07
C SER A 2 166.34 7.15 -20.73
N ALA A 3 165.02 7.28 -20.56
CA ALA A 3 164.03 6.25 -20.88
C ALA A 3 164.12 5.04 -19.93
N THR A 4 163.19 4.94 -19.00
CA THR A 4 162.59 3.67 -18.59
C THR A 4 161.13 3.98 -18.21
N ILE A 5 160.28 3.79 -19.21
CA ILE A 5 158.82 3.78 -19.07
C ILE A 5 158.49 2.42 -18.46
N GLU A 6 158.11 2.39 -17.19
CA GLU A 6 157.47 1.22 -16.60
C GLU A 6 155.98 1.32 -16.95
N GLN A 7 155.53 0.44 -17.83
CA GLN A 7 154.16 0.41 -18.33
C GLN A 7 153.16 0.12 -17.21
N PRO A 8 151.94 0.67 -17.31
CA PRO A 8 150.96 0.68 -16.23
C PRO A 8 150.32 -0.70 -16.07
N ASN A 9 150.06 -1.10 -14.82
CA ASN A 9 149.24 -2.28 -14.54
C ASN A 9 147.81 -2.01 -15.06
N GLU A 10 147.51 -2.49 -16.27
CA GLU A 10 146.21 -2.35 -16.93
C GLU A 10 145.12 -2.98 -16.08
N VAL A 11 144.32 -2.15 -15.41
CA VAL A 11 143.07 -2.58 -14.78
C VAL A 11 142.06 -2.75 -15.92
N SER A 12 141.91 -3.98 -16.40
CA SER A 12 140.98 -4.37 -17.46
C SER A 12 139.51 -4.26 -16.98
N GLY A 13 138.99 -3.04 -16.89
CA GLY A 13 137.59 -2.75 -16.58
C GLY A 13 136.75 -2.56 -17.84
N GLN A 14 135.43 -2.73 -17.72
CA GLN A 14 134.49 -2.55 -18.84
C GLN A 14 133.51 -1.41 -18.55
N LEU A 15 133.37 -0.53 -19.54
CA LEU A 15 132.50 0.64 -19.51
C LEU A 15 131.15 0.31 -20.16
N ILE A 16 130.05 0.46 -19.43
CA ILE A 16 128.69 0.29 -19.97
C ILE A 16 128.09 1.69 -20.20
N THR A 17 127.86 2.06 -21.47
CA THR A 17 127.46 3.42 -21.91
C THR A 17 126.00 3.52 -22.34
N GLY A 18 125.08 2.93 -21.56
CA GLY A 18 123.63 2.95 -21.84
C GLY A 18 122.82 4.07 -21.17
N GLY A 19 123.44 4.95 -20.38
CA GLY A 19 122.76 6.01 -19.62
C GLY A 19 123.61 7.28 -19.42
N LYS A 20 123.02 8.35 -18.87
CA LYS A 20 123.68 9.67 -18.69
C LYS A 20 124.96 9.63 -17.83
N THR A 21 125.08 8.64 -16.94
CA THR A 21 126.28 8.41 -16.14
C THR A 21 126.88 7.05 -16.54
N PRO A 22 128.15 7.00 -16.98
CA PRO A 22 128.78 5.74 -17.37
C PRO A 22 128.95 4.82 -16.15
N ILE A 23 128.66 3.53 -16.33
CA ILE A 23 128.83 2.50 -15.29
C ILE A 23 130.16 1.80 -15.55
N LEU A 24 131.07 1.86 -14.58
CA LEU A 24 132.40 1.23 -14.66
C LEU A 24 132.49 0.09 -13.66
N TYR A 25 132.67 -1.13 -14.16
CA TYR A 25 133.08 -2.27 -13.34
C TYR A 25 134.58 -2.50 -13.49
N ARG A 26 135.22 -2.90 -12.39
CA ARG A 26 136.65 -3.25 -12.36
C ARG A 26 136.95 -4.57 -13.07
N VAL A 27 135.92 -5.38 -13.31
CA VAL A 27 136.00 -6.64 -14.05
C VAL A 27 135.47 -6.39 -15.46
N SER A 28 136.17 -6.89 -16.48
CA SER A 28 135.75 -6.86 -17.88
C SER A 28 135.41 -8.26 -18.39
N ASP A 29 134.59 -8.31 -19.44
CA ASP A 29 134.26 -9.53 -20.18
C ASP A 29 135.53 -10.21 -20.69
N ALA A 30 136.51 -9.45 -21.19
CA ALA A 30 137.82 -9.99 -21.59
C ALA A 30 138.51 -10.72 -20.43
N LYS A 31 138.48 -10.14 -19.22
CA LYS A 31 139.07 -10.79 -18.04
C LYS A 31 138.32 -12.04 -17.61
N ILE A 32 136.99 -12.04 -17.75
CA ILE A 32 136.14 -13.21 -17.48
C ILE A 32 136.46 -14.33 -18.48
N ASP A 33 136.64 -13.99 -19.76
CA ASP A 33 136.98 -14.95 -20.81
C ASP A 33 138.41 -15.50 -20.65
N GLU A 34 139.38 -14.69 -20.21
CA GLU A 34 140.71 -15.18 -19.81
C GLU A 34 140.63 -16.22 -18.70
N ILE A 35 139.93 -15.89 -17.61
CA ILE A 35 139.76 -16.80 -16.46
C ILE A 35 139.01 -18.06 -16.90
N ARG A 36 138.00 -17.91 -17.75
CA ARG A 36 137.29 -19.05 -18.34
C ARG A 36 138.26 -19.92 -19.14
N ALA A 37 139.05 -19.36 -20.04
CA ALA A 37 140.01 -20.13 -20.84
C ALA A 37 141.07 -20.82 -19.98
N GLU A 38 141.59 -20.14 -18.96
CA GLU A 38 142.65 -20.66 -18.07
C GLU A 38 142.19 -21.81 -17.17
N PHE A 39 140.91 -21.80 -16.77
CA PHE A 39 140.37 -22.76 -15.80
C PHE A 39 139.26 -23.68 -16.35
N THR A 40 138.97 -23.63 -17.66
CA THR A 40 137.99 -24.53 -18.30
C THR A 40 138.47 -25.98 -18.32
N GLY A 41 137.57 -26.90 -17.99
CA GLY A 41 137.79 -28.34 -18.20
C GLY A 41 138.75 -29.01 -17.20
N ILE A 42 139.15 -28.33 -16.13
CA ILE A 42 140.00 -28.92 -15.08
C ILE A 42 139.29 -30.12 -14.45
N LYS A 43 139.94 -31.29 -14.50
CA LYS A 43 139.56 -32.51 -13.79
C LYS A 43 140.64 -32.80 -12.75
N ILE A 44 140.25 -33.05 -11.50
CA ILE A 44 141.19 -33.26 -10.41
C ILE A 44 141.71 -34.70 -10.47
N LEU A 45 142.96 -34.89 -10.89
CA LEU A 45 143.60 -36.21 -10.94
C LEU A 45 144.75 -36.33 -9.94
N ASP A 46 145.36 -35.21 -9.53
CA ASP A 46 146.36 -35.15 -8.47
C ASP A 46 146.14 -33.96 -7.50
N ASN A 47 147.03 -33.79 -6.53
CA ASN A 47 146.96 -32.71 -5.54
C ASN A 47 147.19 -31.31 -6.18
N LYS A 48 147.99 -31.21 -7.24
CA LYS A 48 148.26 -29.94 -7.93
C LYS A 48 147.02 -29.44 -8.67
N ASP A 49 146.25 -30.35 -9.29
CA ASP A 49 144.98 -30.03 -9.93
C ASP A 49 143.93 -29.54 -8.92
N TYR A 50 143.91 -30.12 -7.71
CA TYR A 50 143.03 -29.68 -6.61
C TYR A 50 143.33 -28.24 -6.17
N GLU A 51 144.60 -27.91 -5.99
CA GLU A 51 145.02 -26.54 -5.66
C GLU A 51 144.67 -25.54 -6.78
N ARG A 52 144.86 -25.93 -8.04
CA ARG A 52 144.52 -25.08 -9.20
C ARG A 52 143.01 -24.81 -9.28
N CYS A 53 142.17 -25.83 -9.06
CA CYS A 53 140.72 -25.68 -9.00
C CYS A 53 140.28 -24.77 -7.83
N THR A 54 140.88 -24.95 -6.66
CA THR A 54 140.60 -24.13 -5.47
C THR A 54 140.94 -22.66 -5.70
N LYS A 55 142.09 -22.38 -6.33
CA LYS A 55 142.50 -21.02 -6.71
C LYS A 55 141.53 -20.41 -7.73
N ALA A 56 141.08 -21.17 -8.74
CA ALA A 56 140.10 -20.71 -9.71
C ALA A 56 138.78 -20.29 -9.05
N ILE A 57 138.25 -21.12 -8.13
CA ILE A 57 137.04 -20.81 -7.37
C ILE A 57 137.24 -19.56 -6.51
N ALA A 58 138.40 -19.43 -5.86
CA ALA A 58 138.71 -18.26 -5.05
C ALA A 58 138.73 -16.97 -5.89
N VAL A 59 139.36 -16.98 -7.07
CA VAL A 59 139.41 -15.85 -8.00
C VAL A 59 138.00 -15.46 -8.47
N CYS A 60 137.21 -16.42 -8.94
CA CYS A 60 135.83 -16.18 -9.37
C CYS A 60 134.95 -15.61 -8.23
N ARG A 61 135.10 -16.14 -7.01
CA ARG A 61 134.36 -15.66 -5.84
C ARG A 61 134.74 -14.23 -5.47
N THR A 62 136.02 -13.87 -5.52
CA THR A 62 136.51 -12.52 -5.25
C THR A 62 135.94 -11.55 -6.27
N LEU A 63 136.09 -11.83 -7.57
CA LEU A 63 135.54 -10.98 -8.64
C LEU A 63 134.02 -10.80 -8.54
N ARG A 64 133.28 -11.87 -8.20
CA ARG A 64 131.83 -11.77 -7.97
C ARG A 64 131.49 -10.87 -6.78
N THR A 65 132.27 -10.94 -5.70
CA THR A 65 132.08 -10.08 -4.52
C THR A 65 132.39 -8.62 -4.87
N ASP A 66 133.43 -8.37 -5.65
CA ASP A 66 133.81 -7.03 -6.08
C ASP A 66 132.76 -6.39 -7.00
N VAL A 67 132.15 -7.17 -7.90
CA VAL A 67 131.01 -6.70 -8.71
C VAL A 67 129.85 -6.24 -7.83
N GLU A 68 129.47 -7.02 -6.81
CA GLU A 68 128.38 -6.62 -5.90
C GLU A 68 128.76 -5.42 -5.04
N LYS A 69 130.03 -5.29 -4.64
CA LYS A 69 130.53 -4.11 -3.93
C LYS A 69 130.46 -2.87 -4.81
N CYS A 70 130.98 -2.92 -6.03
CA CYS A 70 130.88 -1.82 -7.00
C CYS A 70 129.43 -1.45 -7.31
N ARG A 71 128.52 -2.43 -7.43
CA ARG A 71 127.09 -2.15 -7.63
C ARG A 71 126.49 -1.35 -6.47
N LYS A 72 126.85 -1.69 -5.22
CA LYS A 72 126.38 -0.97 -4.03
C LYS A 72 126.93 0.45 -4.00
N GLU A 73 128.24 0.62 -4.20
CA GLU A 73 128.91 1.92 -4.26
C GLU A 73 128.28 2.82 -5.34
N LEU A 74 128.07 2.30 -6.55
CA LEU A 74 127.44 3.05 -7.66
C LEU A 74 125.98 3.45 -7.39
N LYS A 75 125.25 2.73 -6.53
CA LYS A 75 123.84 3.02 -6.20
C LYS A 75 123.66 3.86 -4.96
N GLU A 76 124.67 3.93 -4.09
CA GLU A 76 124.59 4.58 -2.79
C GLU A 76 124.25 6.06 -2.92
N GLU A 77 125.00 6.82 -3.72
CA GLU A 77 124.77 8.26 -3.95
C GLU A 77 123.38 8.54 -4.55
N ALA A 78 122.90 7.69 -5.46
CA ALA A 78 121.58 7.85 -6.08
C ALA A 78 120.43 7.59 -5.09
N LEU A 79 120.58 6.60 -4.21
CA LEU A 79 119.61 6.31 -3.15
C LEU A 79 119.60 7.41 -2.09
N GLU A 80 120.77 7.94 -1.71
CA GLU A 80 120.88 9.08 -0.80
C GLU A 80 120.28 10.36 -1.40
N TYR A 81 120.51 10.62 -2.70
CA TYR A 81 119.87 11.73 -3.40
C TYR A 81 118.34 11.60 -3.39
N GLY A 82 117.79 10.42 -3.73
CA GLY A 82 116.35 10.16 -3.68
C GLY A 82 115.76 10.41 -2.29
N ARG A 83 116.41 9.89 -1.23
CA ARG A 83 116.00 10.13 0.16
C ARG A 83 116.00 11.61 0.53
N ARG A 84 117.03 12.36 0.10
CA ARG A 84 117.09 13.82 0.33
C ARG A 84 115.96 14.55 -0.37
N VAL A 85 115.72 14.25 -1.65
CA VAL A 85 114.62 14.85 -2.43
C VAL A 85 113.27 14.58 -1.77
N ASP A 86 112.99 13.34 -1.39
CA ASP A 86 111.73 12.97 -0.73
C ASP A 86 111.58 13.65 0.63
N SER A 87 112.67 13.75 1.39
CA SER A 87 112.67 14.42 2.70
C SER A 87 112.40 15.92 2.58
N GLU A 88 113.00 16.58 1.57
CA GLU A 88 112.79 17.99 1.30
C GLU A 88 111.39 18.27 0.74
N ALA A 89 110.88 17.41 -0.14
CA ALA A 89 109.50 17.50 -0.62
C ALA A 89 108.51 17.41 0.56
N LYS A 90 108.67 16.42 1.45
CA LYS A 90 107.83 16.30 2.67
C LYS A 90 107.94 17.53 3.57
N ARG A 91 109.15 18.05 3.77
CA ARG A 91 109.38 19.26 4.57
C ARG A 91 108.65 20.47 3.97
N LEU A 92 108.73 20.66 2.66
CA LEU A 92 108.09 21.77 1.96
C LEU A 92 106.56 21.62 1.95
N THR A 93 106.03 20.43 1.64
CA THR A 93 104.59 20.15 1.69
C THR A 93 104.02 20.43 3.07
N LYS A 94 104.66 19.94 4.14
CA LYS A 94 104.21 20.20 5.52
C LYS A 94 104.18 21.71 5.83
N ARG A 95 105.19 22.47 5.42
CA ARG A 95 105.21 23.94 5.63
C ARG A 95 104.13 24.66 4.84
N LEU A 96 103.76 24.15 3.66
CA LEU A 96 102.66 24.70 2.87
C LEU A 96 101.31 24.37 3.52
N GLU A 97 101.12 23.13 4.00
CA GLU A 97 99.91 22.72 4.73
C GLU A 97 99.70 23.52 6.02
N GLU A 98 100.77 23.80 6.78
CA GLU A 98 100.72 24.66 7.97
C GLU A 98 100.24 26.09 7.67
N ILE A 99 100.41 26.57 6.42
CA ILE A 99 99.90 27.86 5.94
C ILE A 99 98.48 27.73 5.39
N GLU A 100 98.20 26.65 4.65
CA GLU A 100 96.93 26.44 3.95
C GLU A 100 95.77 26.10 4.90
N GLU A 101 96.00 25.24 5.88
CA GLU A 101 94.97 24.78 6.81
C GLU A 101 94.31 25.92 7.62
N PRO A 102 95.03 26.88 8.23
CA PRO A 102 94.37 28.00 8.90
C PRO A 102 93.62 28.92 7.91
N LEU A 103 94.09 29.08 6.68
CA LEU A 103 93.40 29.86 5.65
C LEU A 103 92.10 29.18 5.18
N LYS A 104 92.10 27.86 5.03
CA LYS A 104 90.88 27.07 4.78
C LYS A 104 89.88 27.20 5.91
N ALA A 105 90.35 27.08 7.16
CA ALA A 105 89.50 27.20 8.34
C ALA A 105 88.85 28.60 8.43
N GLU A 106 89.61 29.67 8.19
CA GLU A 106 89.08 31.03 8.21
C GLU A 106 88.10 31.30 7.06
N LYS A 107 88.38 30.79 5.86
CA LYS A 107 87.43 30.85 4.73
C LYS A 107 86.12 30.14 5.07
N ALA A 108 86.20 28.93 5.62
CA ALA A 108 85.01 28.17 6.02
C ALA A 108 84.18 28.93 7.07
N ARG A 109 84.82 29.55 8.07
CA ARG A 109 84.15 30.38 9.08
C ARG A 109 83.35 31.53 8.45
N VAL A 110 83.96 32.28 7.52
CA VAL A 110 83.31 33.42 6.85
C VAL A 110 82.18 32.97 5.94
N ASP A 111 82.37 31.87 5.20
CA ASP A 111 81.34 31.33 4.31
C ASP A 111 80.14 30.80 5.12
N GLU A 112 80.38 30.12 6.25
CA GLU A 112 79.32 29.69 7.18
C GLU A 112 78.55 30.86 7.81
N GLU A 113 79.25 31.94 8.18
CA GLU A 113 78.63 33.16 8.73
C GLU A 113 77.74 33.85 7.70
N LYS A 114 78.21 33.96 6.44
CA LYS A 114 77.40 34.49 5.33
C LYS A 114 76.18 33.64 5.03
N GLU A 115 76.33 32.32 5.01
CA GLU A 115 75.21 31.41 4.79
C GLU A 115 74.21 31.42 5.95
N ARG A 116 74.67 31.63 7.19
CA ARG A 116 73.77 31.84 8.33
C ARG A 116 73.01 33.16 8.19
N ALA A 117 73.70 34.26 7.91
CA ALA A 117 73.07 35.57 7.73
C ALA A 117 72.06 35.56 6.56
N LYS A 118 72.37 34.87 5.46
CA LYS A 118 71.46 34.69 4.33
C LYS A 118 70.22 33.88 4.72
N ARG A 119 70.39 32.76 5.44
CA ARG A 119 69.27 31.94 5.93
C ARG A 119 68.39 32.70 6.91
N GLU A 120 68.98 33.42 7.86
CA GLU A 120 68.23 34.25 8.82
C GLU A 120 67.45 35.37 8.10
N ALA A 121 68.05 36.01 7.10
CA ALA A 121 67.37 37.02 6.29
C ALA A 121 66.23 36.43 5.43
N GLU A 122 66.42 35.27 4.82
CA GLU A 122 65.39 34.56 4.06
C GLU A 122 64.25 34.08 4.96
N GLU A 123 64.55 33.52 6.14
CA GLU A 123 63.55 33.13 7.13
C GLU A 123 62.79 34.33 7.69
N ALA A 124 63.46 35.45 7.95
CA ALA A 124 62.81 36.68 8.38
C ALA A 124 61.84 37.22 7.32
N LYS A 125 62.24 37.21 6.03
CA LYS A 125 61.36 37.57 4.92
C LYS A 125 60.18 36.61 4.80
N ARG A 126 60.40 35.31 4.94
CA ARG A 126 59.34 34.30 4.90
C ARG A 126 58.33 34.49 6.03
N LYS A 127 58.81 34.63 7.28
CA LYS A 127 57.96 34.87 8.45
C LYS A 127 57.17 36.17 8.32
N LYS A 128 57.80 37.23 7.81
CA LYS A 128 57.13 38.51 7.56
C LYS A 128 56.01 38.36 6.52
N LEU A 129 56.28 37.69 5.41
CA LEU A 129 55.28 37.43 4.38
C LEU A 129 54.12 36.57 4.92
N GLU A 130 54.42 35.53 5.68
CA GLU A 130 53.42 34.67 6.31
C GLU A 130 52.51 35.45 7.26
N ALA A 131 53.08 36.26 8.16
CA ALA A 131 52.31 37.12 9.06
C ALA A 131 51.43 38.12 8.31
N ARG A 132 51.95 38.72 7.23
CA ARG A 132 51.17 39.63 6.36
C ARG A 132 49.98 38.91 5.71
N LEU A 133 50.17 37.69 5.23
CA LEU A 133 49.11 36.90 4.61
C LEU A 133 48.05 36.47 5.63
N GLU A 134 48.45 36.07 6.84
CA GLU A 134 47.52 35.72 7.92
C GLU A 134 46.61 36.90 8.29
N LEU A 135 47.18 38.10 8.40
CA LEU A 135 46.42 39.33 8.62
C LEU A 135 45.41 39.58 7.49
N LEU A 136 45.82 39.50 6.22
CA LEU A 136 44.89 39.69 5.09
C LEU A 136 43.76 38.65 5.08
N VAL A 137 44.05 37.40 5.42
CA VAL A 137 43.03 36.34 5.56
C VAL A 137 42.02 36.67 6.66
N SER A 138 42.47 37.22 7.80
CA SER A 138 41.59 37.59 8.92
C SER A 138 40.51 38.62 8.56
N VAL A 139 40.81 39.49 7.59
CA VAL A 139 39.88 40.50 7.05
C VAL A 139 39.26 40.07 5.72
N ASN A 140 39.34 38.76 5.40
CA ASN A 140 38.84 38.14 4.17
C ASN A 140 39.34 38.82 2.87
N SER A 141 40.54 39.39 2.90
CA SER A 141 41.20 39.95 1.73
C SER A 141 42.08 38.89 1.07
N ARG A 142 41.82 38.59 -0.21
CA ARG A 142 42.56 37.58 -0.98
C ARG A 142 43.47 38.25 -1.99
N ILE A 143 44.75 38.36 -1.65
CA ILE A 143 45.78 38.91 -2.51
C ILE A 143 46.83 37.86 -2.83
N ASN A 144 47.34 37.90 -4.05
CA ASN A 144 48.39 36.99 -4.49
C ASN A 144 49.65 37.18 -3.61
N PRO A 145 50.18 36.10 -3.00
CA PRO A 145 51.39 36.16 -2.16
C PRO A 145 52.60 36.81 -2.82
N MET A 146 52.75 36.69 -4.15
CA MET A 146 53.87 37.30 -4.86
C MET A 146 53.81 38.83 -4.78
N VAL A 147 52.62 39.41 -4.88
CA VAL A 147 52.41 40.86 -4.79
C VAL A 147 52.68 41.37 -3.37
N VAL A 148 52.21 40.65 -2.35
CA VAL A 148 52.41 41.01 -0.92
C VAL A 148 53.89 40.95 -0.51
N SER A 149 54.68 40.10 -1.16
CA SER A 149 56.12 39.97 -0.91
C SER A 149 56.93 41.18 -1.38
N GLU A 150 56.44 41.90 -2.38
CA GLU A 150 57.08 43.07 -2.96
C GLU A 150 56.71 44.37 -2.24
N TRP A 151 55.66 44.34 -1.40
CA TRP A 151 55.18 45.53 -0.70
C TRP A 151 56.12 46.05 0.38
N SER A 152 56.20 47.37 0.48
CA SER A 152 56.75 48.05 1.65
C SER A 152 55.89 47.80 2.90
N ASP A 153 56.40 48.16 4.08
CA ASP A 153 55.61 48.07 5.31
C ASP A 153 54.42 49.04 5.28
N GLU A 154 54.64 50.25 4.78
CA GLU A 154 53.61 51.28 4.64
C GLU A 154 52.51 50.88 3.65
N GLU A 155 52.89 50.28 2.50
CA GLU A 155 51.93 49.78 1.51
C GLU A 155 51.06 48.66 2.08
N PHE A 156 51.68 47.72 2.80
CA PHE A 156 50.96 46.65 3.47
C PHE A 156 50.01 47.20 4.54
N ASP A 157 50.49 48.09 5.40
CA ASP A 157 49.70 48.65 6.50
C ASP A 157 48.51 49.47 6.00
N SER A 158 48.71 50.28 4.96
CA SER A 158 47.64 51.05 4.32
C SER A 158 46.58 50.14 3.71
N HIS A 159 47.02 49.11 2.97
CA HIS A 159 46.10 48.15 2.37
C HIS A 159 45.33 47.35 3.42
N PHE A 160 46.03 46.85 4.44
CA PHE A 160 45.43 46.10 5.53
C PHE A 160 44.42 46.95 6.32
N ALA A 161 44.74 48.21 6.60
CA ALA A 161 43.83 49.13 7.29
C ALA A 161 42.53 49.37 6.48
N ALA A 162 42.64 49.61 5.17
CA ALA A 162 41.48 49.78 4.29
C ALA A 162 40.63 48.50 4.21
N ALA A 163 41.28 47.35 4.02
CA ALA A 163 40.60 46.05 3.98
C ALA A 163 39.90 45.72 5.30
N LYS A 164 40.55 46.01 6.43
CA LYS A 164 39.98 45.84 7.76
C LYS A 164 38.74 46.70 7.98
N GLN A 165 38.79 47.99 7.62
CA GLN A 165 37.64 48.88 7.75
C GLN A 165 36.46 48.41 6.90
N ALA A 166 36.70 48.03 5.65
CA ALA A 166 35.65 47.50 4.77
C ALA A 166 35.03 46.20 5.32
N TRP A 167 35.85 45.30 5.88
CA TRP A 167 35.38 44.06 6.49
C TRP A 167 34.56 44.32 7.76
N GLU A 168 35.01 45.21 8.65
CA GLU A 168 34.28 45.60 9.86
C GLU A 168 32.95 46.28 9.53
N GLU A 169 32.93 47.17 8.52
CA GLU A 169 31.72 47.84 8.06
C GLU A 169 30.73 46.83 7.45
N ALA A 170 31.19 45.93 6.59
CA ALA A 170 30.37 44.87 6.02
C ALA A 170 29.78 43.96 7.12
N LYS A 171 30.59 43.60 8.12
CA LYS A 171 30.11 42.83 9.29
C LYS A 171 29.07 43.59 10.10
N ARG A 172 29.24 44.91 10.28
CA ARG A 172 28.26 45.75 10.98
C ARG A 172 26.95 45.82 10.21
N LEU A 173 27.00 45.99 8.89
CA LEU A 173 25.80 46.01 8.04
C LEU A 173 25.09 44.66 8.06
N GLU A 174 25.82 43.55 7.97
CA GLU A 174 25.26 42.20 8.08
C GLU A 174 24.55 41.99 9.43
N GLN A 175 25.18 42.44 10.52
CA GLN A 175 24.57 42.38 11.86
C GLN A 175 23.31 43.24 11.96
N GLN A 176 23.33 44.48 11.44
CA GLN A 176 22.17 45.37 11.42
C GLN A 176 21.02 44.80 10.58
N GLU A 177 21.31 44.19 9.44
CA GLU A 177 20.30 43.52 8.62
C GLU A 177 19.73 42.29 9.31
N ALA A 178 20.57 41.48 9.95
CA ALA A 178 20.14 40.32 10.71
C ALA A 178 19.26 40.72 11.90
N GLU A 179 19.63 41.77 12.62
CA GLU A 179 18.84 42.33 13.73
C GLU A 179 17.50 42.89 13.23
N ARG A 180 17.50 43.64 12.12
CA ARG A 180 16.26 44.14 11.50
C ARG A 180 15.35 42.99 11.09
N LYS A 181 15.87 41.96 10.41
CA LYS A 181 15.10 40.78 10.01
C LYS A 181 14.57 40.02 11.24
N ALA A 182 15.38 39.86 12.28
CA ALA A 182 14.96 39.21 13.52
C ALA A 182 13.84 40.00 14.23
N LYS A 183 13.94 41.33 14.23
CA LYS A 183 12.91 42.20 14.79
C LYS A 183 11.61 42.15 13.98
N GLU A 184 11.68 42.26 12.66
CA GLU A 184 10.51 42.11 11.78
C GLU A 184 9.85 40.73 11.91
N GLU A 185 10.65 39.65 12.05
CA GLU A 185 10.12 38.31 12.27
C GLU A 185 9.48 38.15 13.65
N ALA A 186 10.07 38.73 14.69
CA ALA A 186 9.51 38.75 16.03
C ALA A 186 8.18 39.52 16.08
N GLU A 187 8.12 40.70 15.44
CA GLU A 187 6.89 41.50 15.33
C GLU A 187 5.81 40.75 14.53
N ARG A 188 6.16 40.08 13.43
CA ARG A 188 5.20 39.24 12.68
C ARG A 188 4.69 38.07 13.51
N ARG A 189 5.56 37.40 14.26
CA ARG A 189 5.16 36.30 15.16
C ARG A 189 4.24 36.80 16.27
N GLU A 190 4.53 37.96 16.84
CA GLU A 190 3.68 38.56 17.86
C GLU A 190 2.32 38.98 17.29
N ALA A 191 2.29 39.63 16.12
CA ALA A 191 1.06 39.97 15.42
C ALA A 191 0.20 38.74 15.11
N MET A 192 0.81 37.65 14.61
CA MET A 192 0.10 36.38 14.38
C MET A 192 -0.46 35.78 15.67
N ARG A 193 0.29 35.82 16.79
CA ARG A 193 -0.23 35.34 18.09
C ARG A 193 -1.40 36.18 18.59
N ILE A 194 -1.35 37.50 18.43
CA ILE A 194 -2.44 38.40 18.81
C ILE A 194 -3.68 38.13 17.95
N GLU A 195 -3.51 37.98 16.64
CA GLU A 195 -4.60 37.68 15.71
C GLU A 195 -5.22 36.30 15.99
N GLU A 196 -4.40 35.27 16.19
CA GLU A 196 -4.85 33.92 16.55
C GLU A 196 -5.61 33.91 17.87
N ALA A 197 -5.12 34.62 18.89
CA ALA A 197 -5.82 34.77 20.17
C ALA A 197 -7.16 35.49 20.00
N ARG A 198 -7.24 36.52 19.14
CA ARG A 198 -8.50 37.21 18.83
C ARG A 198 -9.49 36.28 18.12
N LEU A 199 -9.05 35.54 17.11
CA LEU A 199 -9.88 34.57 16.39
C LEU A 199 -10.35 33.43 17.31
N ALA A 200 -9.49 32.97 18.22
CA ALA A 200 -9.86 31.96 19.20
C ALA A 200 -10.92 32.49 20.18
N ALA A 201 -10.77 33.72 20.66
CA ALA A 201 -11.75 34.37 21.53
C ALA A 201 -13.10 34.58 20.82
N GLU A 202 -13.07 35.03 19.56
CA GLU A 202 -14.29 35.21 18.73
C GLU A 202 -15.01 33.88 18.48
N ARG A 203 -14.26 32.81 18.16
CA ARG A 203 -14.83 31.47 18.00
C ARG A 203 -15.43 30.92 19.29
N ALA A 204 -14.76 31.13 20.42
CA ALA A 204 -15.26 30.70 21.73
C ALA A 204 -16.56 31.42 22.10
N GLU A 205 -16.67 32.72 21.79
CA GLU A 205 -17.88 33.50 22.01
C GLU A 205 -19.02 33.03 21.08
N LEU A 206 -18.74 32.80 19.80
CA LEU A 206 -19.74 32.27 18.87
C LEU A 206 -20.23 30.87 19.28
N ASP A 207 -19.34 30.01 19.80
CA ASP A 207 -19.71 28.69 20.31
C ASP A 207 -20.60 28.79 21.56
N ARG A 208 -20.32 29.74 22.47
CA ARG A 208 -21.21 30.03 23.61
C ARG A 208 -22.59 30.49 23.15
N GLN A 209 -22.66 31.45 22.23
CA GLN A 209 -23.93 31.93 21.69
C GLN A 209 -24.72 30.83 20.99
N ARG A 210 -24.05 29.93 20.27
CA ARG A 210 -24.70 28.76 19.64
C ARG A 210 -25.27 27.80 20.67
N LYS A 211 -24.51 27.50 21.73
CA LYS A 211 -24.98 26.64 22.82
C LYS A 211 -26.17 27.24 23.56
N GLU A 212 -26.12 28.54 23.86
CA GLU A 212 -27.23 29.26 24.48
C GLU A 212 -28.47 29.27 23.57
N ALA A 213 -28.30 29.49 22.25
CA ALA A 213 -29.40 29.44 21.29
C ALA A 213 -29.97 28.02 21.12
N GLU A 214 -29.13 26.99 21.12
CA GLU A 214 -29.55 25.59 21.04
C GLU A 214 -30.31 25.17 22.31
N GLU A 215 -29.83 25.57 23.48
CA GLU A 215 -30.52 25.33 24.74
C GLU A 215 -31.86 26.06 24.82
N ALA A 216 -31.90 27.34 24.42
CA ALA A 216 -33.16 28.09 24.31
C ALA A 216 -34.14 27.44 23.33
N ALA A 217 -33.66 26.97 22.17
CA ALA A 217 -34.47 26.27 21.20
C ALA A 217 -34.97 24.91 21.72
N ARG A 218 -34.16 24.17 22.50
CA ARG A 218 -34.57 22.92 23.16
C ARG A 218 -35.68 23.19 24.17
N ILE A 219 -35.50 24.17 25.05
CA ILE A 219 -36.51 24.56 26.04
C ILE A 219 -37.82 24.95 25.35
N GLU A 220 -37.76 25.75 24.28
CA GLU A 220 -38.96 26.16 23.56
C GLU A 220 -39.65 24.99 22.83
N ARG A 221 -38.87 24.06 22.25
CA ARG A 221 -39.43 22.83 21.66
C ARG A 221 -40.13 21.96 22.71
N GLU A 222 -39.51 21.76 23.87
CA GLU A 222 -40.13 21.02 24.97
C GLU A 222 -41.42 21.68 25.45
N ARG A 223 -41.47 23.01 25.53
CA ARG A 223 -42.70 23.76 25.85
C ARG A 223 -43.79 23.56 24.81
N ILE A 224 -43.46 23.69 23.52
CA ILE A 224 -44.41 23.49 22.42
C ILE A 224 -44.92 22.05 22.38
N GLU A 225 -44.05 21.06 22.63
CA GLU A 225 -44.45 19.65 22.68
C GLU A 225 -45.35 19.35 23.88
N ALA A 226 -45.05 19.90 25.05
CA ALA A 226 -45.88 19.77 26.24
C ALA A 226 -47.27 20.41 26.01
N GLU A 227 -47.32 21.61 25.42
CA GLU A 227 -48.58 22.29 25.10
C GLU A 227 -49.41 21.48 24.07
N ARG A 228 -48.78 20.99 23.01
CA ARG A 228 -49.41 20.11 22.03
C ARG A 228 -49.88 18.79 22.62
N ALA A 229 -49.18 18.23 23.59
CA ALA A 229 -49.59 17.01 24.28
C ALA A 229 -50.85 17.25 25.12
N ILE A 230 -50.90 18.36 25.86
CA ILE A 230 -52.09 18.78 26.61
C ILE A 230 -53.28 19.01 25.66
N GLU A 231 -53.07 19.69 24.54
CA GLU A 231 -54.12 19.92 23.54
C GLU A 231 -54.63 18.61 22.92
N ARG A 232 -53.72 17.68 22.57
CA ARG A 232 -54.09 16.35 22.08
C ARG A 232 -54.89 15.56 23.11
N GLN A 233 -54.53 15.63 24.39
CA GLN A 233 -55.30 14.99 25.45
C GLN A 233 -56.71 15.58 25.55
N ARG A 234 -56.85 16.91 25.54
CA ARG A 234 -58.16 17.57 25.53
C ARG A 234 -59.02 17.16 24.35
N LEU A 235 -58.45 17.16 23.14
CA LEU A 235 -59.15 16.73 21.93
C LEU A 235 -59.53 15.25 21.96
N ALA A 236 -58.68 14.39 22.54
CA ALA A 236 -58.99 12.97 22.70
C ALA A 236 -60.11 12.74 23.72
N GLU A 237 -60.09 13.44 24.86
CA GLU A 237 -61.17 13.41 25.85
C GLU A 237 -62.49 13.93 25.30
N GLU A 238 -62.47 15.01 24.52
CA GLU A 238 -63.65 15.56 23.85
C GLU A 238 -64.21 14.59 22.81
N ARG A 239 -63.36 13.99 21.98
CA ARG A 239 -63.76 12.95 21.02
C ARG A 239 -64.33 11.72 21.71
N ALA A 240 -63.74 11.26 22.81
CA ALA A 240 -64.25 10.14 23.58
C ALA A 240 -65.66 10.42 24.15
N LYS A 241 -65.91 11.63 24.65
CA LYS A 241 -67.24 12.06 25.10
C LYS A 241 -68.25 12.08 23.96
N ILE A 242 -67.85 12.56 22.78
CA ILE A 242 -68.72 12.57 21.59
C ILE A 242 -69.02 11.13 21.13
N GLU A 243 -68.02 10.27 21.06
CA GLU A 243 -68.19 8.86 20.66
C GLU A 243 -69.08 8.09 21.65
N GLU A 244 -68.91 8.33 22.95
CA GLU A 244 -69.77 7.75 23.98
C GLU A 244 -71.20 8.27 23.90
N ALA A 245 -71.40 9.58 23.71
CA ALA A 245 -72.72 10.16 23.52
C ALA A 245 -73.41 9.58 22.27
N GLN A 246 -72.67 9.45 21.16
CA GLN A 246 -73.16 8.82 19.94
C GLN A 246 -73.46 7.32 20.12
N ARG A 247 -72.68 6.59 20.93
CA ARG A 247 -72.96 5.18 21.24
C ARG A 247 -74.27 5.07 22.01
N ILE A 248 -74.46 5.89 23.05
CA ILE A 248 -75.70 5.93 23.83
C ILE A 248 -76.90 6.32 22.96
N GLU A 249 -76.74 7.28 22.06
CA GLU A 249 -77.80 7.68 21.13
C GLU A 249 -78.12 6.58 20.11
N ARG A 250 -77.11 5.90 19.55
CA ARG A 250 -77.29 4.75 18.67
C ARG A 250 -78.00 3.59 19.37
N GLU A 251 -77.62 3.26 20.60
CA GLU A 251 -78.28 2.21 21.39
C GLU A 251 -79.74 2.56 21.68
N LYS A 252 -80.05 3.84 21.98
CA LYS A 252 -81.44 4.30 22.15
C LYS A 252 -82.25 4.19 20.87
N LEU A 253 -81.68 4.63 19.74
CA LEU A 253 -82.30 4.54 18.42
C LEU A 253 -82.53 3.08 18.01
N GLU A 254 -81.60 2.18 18.30
CA GLU A 254 -81.73 0.76 18.02
C GLU A 254 -82.79 0.10 18.92
N ALA A 255 -82.80 0.41 20.22
CA ALA A 255 -83.84 -0.05 21.14
C ALA A 255 -85.24 0.46 20.74
N GLU A 256 -85.35 1.72 20.30
CA GLU A 256 -86.59 2.30 19.78
C GLU A 256 -87.03 1.63 18.48
N ARG A 257 -86.11 1.35 17.54
CA ARG A 257 -86.40 0.60 16.32
C ARG A 257 -86.90 -0.81 16.61
N VAL A 258 -86.23 -1.53 17.52
CA VAL A 258 -86.66 -2.88 17.94
C VAL A 258 -88.03 -2.85 18.62
N ALA A 259 -88.32 -1.83 19.43
CA ALA A 259 -89.64 -1.66 20.04
C ALA A 259 -90.74 -1.39 19.00
N ILE A 260 -90.47 -0.53 18.02
CA ILE A 260 -91.39 -0.24 16.90
C ILE A 260 -91.62 -1.49 16.04
N GLU A 261 -90.57 -2.25 15.75
CA GLU A 261 -90.67 -3.48 14.96
C GLU A 261 -91.45 -4.56 15.73
N ALA A 262 -91.22 -4.71 17.03
CA ALA A 262 -92.00 -5.61 17.89
C ALA A 262 -93.49 -5.21 18.00
N GLU A 263 -93.79 -3.91 18.04
CA GLU A 263 -95.18 -3.41 18.02
C GLU A 263 -95.84 -3.70 16.67
N ARG A 264 -95.13 -3.45 15.56
CA ARG A 264 -95.62 -3.74 14.21
C ARG A 264 -95.88 -5.24 14.01
N ASP A 265 -94.98 -6.10 14.46
CA ASP A 265 -95.15 -7.55 14.45
C ASP A 265 -96.36 -7.99 15.28
N ARG A 266 -96.59 -7.38 16.44
CA ARG A 266 -97.76 -7.67 17.27
C ARG A 266 -99.04 -7.27 16.56
N LEU A 267 -99.07 -6.09 15.94
CA LEU A 267 -100.21 -5.59 15.18
C LEU A 267 -100.52 -6.49 13.97
N GLU A 268 -99.48 -6.95 13.27
CA GLU A 268 -99.62 -7.83 12.11
C GLU A 268 -100.10 -9.23 12.51
N ARG A 269 -99.65 -9.77 13.66
CA ARG A 269 -100.19 -11.02 14.22
C ARG A 269 -101.67 -10.88 14.59
N GLU A 270 -102.05 -9.75 15.19
CA GLU A 270 -103.44 -9.47 15.54
C GLU A 270 -104.33 -9.31 14.29
N GLN A 271 -103.84 -8.63 13.25
CA GLN A 271 -104.52 -8.53 11.96
C GLN A 271 -104.68 -9.91 11.30
N ARG A 272 -103.62 -10.73 11.28
CA ARG A 272 -103.69 -12.10 10.76
C ARG A 272 -104.73 -12.95 11.49
N GLN A 273 -104.80 -12.86 12.82
CA GLN A 273 -105.81 -13.57 13.61
C GLN A 273 -107.23 -13.09 13.31
N ARG A 274 -107.44 -11.78 13.09
CA ARG A 274 -108.75 -11.23 12.70
C ARG A 274 -109.14 -11.69 11.29
N GLU A 275 -108.22 -11.68 10.34
CA GLU A 275 -108.46 -12.18 8.98
C GLU A 275 -108.77 -13.67 8.96
N GLU A 276 -108.03 -14.49 9.72
CA GLU A 276 -108.30 -15.92 9.84
C GLU A 276 -109.66 -16.19 10.48
N ALA A 277 -110.03 -15.43 11.53
CA ALA A 277 -111.35 -15.52 12.14
C ALA A 277 -112.47 -15.10 11.17
N GLU A 278 -112.28 -14.04 10.40
CA GLU A 278 -113.24 -13.58 9.39
C GLU A 278 -113.39 -14.61 8.25
N ARG A 279 -112.29 -15.19 7.78
CA ARG A 279 -112.31 -16.28 6.80
C ARG A 279 -113.04 -17.50 7.34
N ALA A 280 -112.83 -17.88 8.59
CA ALA A 280 -113.52 -18.99 9.22
C ALA A 280 -115.03 -18.75 9.36
N ILE A 281 -115.45 -17.52 9.71
CA ILE A 281 -116.87 -17.12 9.73
C ILE A 281 -117.46 -17.21 8.32
N ARG A 282 -116.75 -16.68 7.32
CA ARG A 282 -117.20 -16.68 5.92
C ARG A 282 -117.34 -18.09 5.36
N GLN A 283 -116.41 -18.98 5.71
CA GLN A 283 -116.44 -20.39 5.34
C GLN A 283 -117.64 -21.11 5.94
N ARG A 284 -117.92 -20.92 7.24
CA ARG A 284 -119.12 -21.49 7.88
C ARG A 284 -120.42 -21.03 7.23
N ILE A 285 -120.51 -19.75 6.86
CA ILE A 285 -121.68 -19.20 6.16
C ILE A 285 -121.83 -19.82 4.76
N TRP A 286 -120.71 -20.08 4.07
CA TRP A 286 -120.72 -20.71 2.76
C TRP A 286 -121.12 -22.19 2.84
N GLU A 287 -120.54 -22.95 3.78
CA GLU A 287 -120.88 -24.36 4.04
C GLU A 287 -122.36 -24.54 4.43
N GLU A 288 -122.92 -23.63 5.24
CA GLU A 288 -124.35 -23.67 5.60
C GLU A 288 -125.26 -23.39 4.40
N LYS A 289 -124.84 -22.47 3.52
CA LYS A 289 -125.59 -22.15 2.28
C LYS A 289 -125.56 -23.31 1.30
N GLU A 290 -124.41 -23.96 1.11
CA GLU A 290 -124.30 -25.14 0.24
C GLU A 290 -125.17 -26.29 0.76
N ARG A 291 -125.13 -26.57 2.07
CA ARG A 291 -125.96 -27.63 2.66
C ARG A 291 -127.45 -27.38 2.43
N LYS A 292 -127.91 -26.14 2.59
CA LYS A 292 -129.31 -25.76 2.34
C LYS A 292 -129.68 -25.86 0.86
N GLU A 293 -128.77 -25.53 -0.05
CA GLU A 293 -129.06 -25.63 -1.49
C GLU A 293 -129.10 -27.09 -1.95
N GLN A 294 -128.23 -27.94 -1.42
CA GLN A 294 -128.25 -29.38 -1.69
C GLN A 294 -129.54 -30.03 -1.19
N GLU A 295 -130.00 -29.71 0.02
CA GLU A 295 -131.29 -30.18 0.55
C GLU A 295 -132.48 -29.74 -0.33
N ARG A 296 -132.41 -28.55 -0.94
CA ARG A 296 -133.45 -28.07 -1.88
C ARG A 296 -133.45 -28.85 -3.19
N LEU A 297 -132.27 -29.17 -3.74
CA LEU A 297 -132.15 -29.95 -4.97
C LEU A 297 -132.66 -31.38 -4.78
N ASP A 298 -132.29 -32.03 -3.67
CA ASP A 298 -132.75 -33.39 -3.36
C ASP A 298 -134.28 -33.45 -3.16
N ALA A 299 -134.89 -32.41 -2.59
CA ALA A 299 -136.34 -32.29 -2.44
C ALA A 299 -137.07 -32.12 -3.79
N ILE A 300 -136.45 -31.43 -4.76
CA ILE A 300 -137.01 -31.27 -6.11
C ILE A 300 -136.99 -32.59 -6.87
N GLU A 301 -135.86 -33.32 -6.85
CA GLU A 301 -135.77 -34.63 -7.51
C GLU A 301 -136.76 -35.65 -6.93
N ALA A 302 -136.94 -35.68 -5.60
CA ALA A 302 -137.91 -36.55 -4.96
C ALA A 302 -139.36 -36.24 -5.40
N ALA A 303 -139.68 -34.95 -5.58
CA ALA A 303 -141.00 -34.52 -6.04
C ALA A 303 -141.26 -34.87 -7.53
N GLU A 304 -140.24 -34.80 -8.39
CA GLU A 304 -140.37 -35.20 -9.80
C GLU A 304 -140.53 -36.72 -9.96
N ARG A 305 -139.78 -37.52 -9.19
CA ARG A 305 -139.94 -38.98 -9.19
C ARG A 305 -141.34 -39.41 -8.76
N ALA A 306 -141.90 -38.75 -7.74
CA ALA A 306 -143.27 -39.02 -7.28
C ALA A 306 -144.33 -38.72 -8.36
N LYS A 307 -144.21 -37.62 -9.11
CA LYS A 307 -145.13 -37.31 -10.22
C LYS A 307 -145.06 -38.32 -11.35
N ARG A 308 -143.85 -38.78 -11.70
CA ARG A 308 -143.65 -39.73 -12.81
C ARG A 308 -144.34 -41.07 -12.58
N ILE A 309 -144.37 -41.54 -11.32
CA ILE A 309 -145.05 -42.77 -10.92
C ILE A 309 -146.58 -42.61 -10.97
N GLU A 310 -147.10 -41.41 -10.70
CA GLU A 310 -148.53 -41.15 -10.72
C GLU A 310 -149.10 -41.04 -12.14
N GLU A 311 -148.34 -40.52 -13.10
CA GLU A 311 -148.73 -40.39 -14.51
C GLU A 311 -148.81 -41.74 -15.26
N MET A 312 -148.05 -42.76 -14.83
CA MET A 312 -148.04 -44.08 -15.49
C MET A 312 -149.19 -45.02 -15.08
N LYS A 313 -149.99 -44.65 -14.06
CA LYS A 313 -151.11 -45.47 -13.55
C LYS A 313 -152.22 -45.79 -14.58
N PRO A 314 -152.69 -44.85 -15.43
CA PRO A 314 -153.80 -45.12 -16.36
C PRO A 314 -153.46 -46.14 -17.45
N ASP A 315 -152.21 -46.15 -17.91
CA ASP A 315 -151.78 -47.04 -18.99
C ASP A 315 -151.46 -48.45 -18.47
N ARG A 316 -151.02 -48.56 -17.20
CA ARG A 316 -150.94 -49.85 -16.47
C ARG A 316 -152.30 -50.55 -16.39
N GLU A 317 -153.38 -49.83 -16.06
CA GLU A 317 -154.72 -50.41 -15.97
C GLU A 317 -155.30 -50.86 -17.32
N LYS A 318 -155.03 -50.14 -18.40
CA LYS A 318 -155.48 -50.52 -19.76
C LYS A 318 -154.79 -51.79 -20.24
N MET A 319 -153.49 -51.94 -20.00
CA MET A 319 -152.74 -53.13 -20.39
C MET A 319 -153.22 -54.37 -19.63
N ILE A 320 -153.48 -54.24 -18.32
CA ILE A 320 -154.06 -55.34 -17.53
C ILE A 320 -155.43 -55.76 -18.09
N ARG A 321 -156.32 -54.81 -18.42
CA ARG A 321 -157.63 -55.11 -19.05
C ARG A 321 -157.51 -55.84 -20.39
N PHE A 322 -156.58 -55.43 -21.24
CA PHE A 322 -156.37 -56.09 -22.54
C PHE A 322 -155.87 -57.53 -22.38
N GLY A 323 -154.98 -57.77 -21.40
CA GLY A 323 -154.55 -59.11 -21.04
C GLY A 323 -155.71 -60.03 -20.64
N THR A 324 -156.65 -59.53 -19.83
CA THR A 324 -157.86 -60.29 -19.42
C THR A 324 -158.78 -60.62 -20.61
N PHE A 325 -158.96 -59.70 -21.56
CA PHE A 325 -159.78 -59.94 -22.75
C PHE A 325 -159.25 -61.08 -23.63
N LEU A 326 -157.92 -61.18 -23.77
CA LEU A 326 -157.30 -62.23 -24.58
C LEU A 326 -157.52 -63.64 -24.01
N GLU A 327 -157.64 -63.78 -22.68
CA GLU A 327 -157.92 -65.07 -22.02
C GLU A 327 -159.36 -65.55 -22.24
N GLU A 328 -160.32 -64.62 -22.34
CA GLU A 328 -161.75 -64.91 -22.46
C GLU A 328 -162.20 -65.17 -23.92
N LEU A 329 -161.28 -65.14 -24.89
CA LEU A 329 -161.62 -65.29 -26.31
C LEU A 329 -162.07 -66.74 -26.63
N GLU A 330 -163.38 -66.94 -26.81
CA GLU A 330 -163.96 -68.20 -27.26
C GLU A 330 -163.65 -68.47 -28.73
N LEU A 331 -163.03 -69.62 -29.01
CA LEU A 331 -162.52 -69.96 -30.33
C LEU A 331 -163.30 -71.13 -30.95
N PRO A 332 -163.63 -71.06 -32.26
CA PRO A 332 -164.47 -72.06 -32.93
C PRO A 332 -163.78 -73.42 -33.10
N SER A 333 -164.55 -74.51 -32.97
CA SER A 333 -164.05 -75.88 -33.11
C SER A 333 -163.94 -76.33 -34.57
N LEU A 334 -162.81 -76.91 -34.96
CA LEU A 334 -162.54 -77.43 -36.30
C LEU A 334 -162.45 -78.96 -36.29
N SER A 335 -163.05 -79.60 -37.29
CA SER A 335 -163.39 -81.02 -37.29
C SER A 335 -162.28 -81.96 -37.80
N THR A 336 -161.11 -81.44 -38.20
CA THR A 336 -159.98 -82.24 -38.72
C THR A 336 -158.82 -82.29 -37.72
N GLU A 337 -158.13 -83.43 -37.66
CA GLU A 337 -157.06 -83.69 -36.69
C GLU A 337 -155.84 -82.76 -36.85
N GLU A 338 -155.48 -82.40 -38.10
CA GLU A 338 -154.47 -81.37 -38.40
C GLU A 338 -154.92 -79.96 -37.97
N GLY A 339 -156.20 -79.64 -38.14
CA GLY A 339 -156.76 -78.35 -37.74
C GLY A 339 -156.75 -78.14 -36.22
N ALA A 340 -157.01 -79.20 -35.45
CA ALA A 340 -156.99 -79.16 -33.98
C ALA A 340 -155.59 -78.84 -33.43
N ARG A 341 -154.52 -79.42 -34.00
CA ARG A 341 -153.13 -79.18 -33.55
C ARG A 341 -152.67 -77.74 -33.80
N HIS A 342 -153.02 -77.14 -34.92
CA HIS A 342 -152.69 -75.73 -35.19
C HIS A 342 -153.45 -74.77 -34.27
N PHE A 343 -154.71 -75.10 -33.93
CA PHE A 343 -155.51 -74.28 -33.02
C PHE A 343 -155.00 -74.30 -31.57
N GLU A 344 -154.48 -75.45 -31.12
CA GLU A 344 -153.87 -75.57 -29.80
C GLU A 344 -152.59 -74.73 -29.68
N SER A 345 -151.81 -74.65 -30.77
CA SER A 345 -150.64 -73.77 -30.86
C SER A 345 -151.01 -72.28 -30.79
N LEU A 346 -152.11 -71.88 -31.46
CA LEU A 346 -152.64 -70.51 -31.40
C LEU A 346 -153.10 -70.15 -29.99
N ARG A 347 -153.81 -71.05 -29.30
CA ARG A 347 -154.27 -70.84 -27.92
C ARG A 347 -153.10 -70.59 -26.96
N ARG A 348 -151.97 -71.29 -27.15
CA ARG A 348 -150.76 -71.11 -26.33
C ARG A 348 -150.12 -69.73 -26.55
N LEU A 349 -150.10 -69.23 -27.78
CA LEU A 349 -149.57 -67.88 -28.09
C LEU A 349 -150.43 -66.76 -27.48
N ILE A 350 -151.75 -66.92 -27.52
CA ILE A 350 -152.69 -65.97 -26.89
C ILE A 350 -152.46 -65.90 -25.37
N GLY A 351 -152.23 -67.04 -24.72
CA GLY A 351 -151.90 -67.08 -23.28
C GLY A 351 -150.62 -66.34 -22.91
N ILE A 352 -149.55 -66.47 -23.71
CA ILE A 352 -148.28 -65.74 -23.48
C ILE A 352 -148.47 -64.23 -23.62
N ALA A 353 -149.25 -63.80 -24.61
CA ALA A 353 -149.54 -62.38 -24.82
C ALA A 353 -150.35 -61.78 -23.65
N ALA A 354 -151.30 -62.53 -23.10
CA ALA A 354 -152.08 -62.11 -21.93
C ALA A 354 -151.22 -61.89 -20.67
N GLU A 355 -150.24 -62.77 -20.44
CA GLU A 355 -149.34 -62.70 -19.27
C GLU A 355 -148.39 -61.50 -19.35
N PHE A 356 -147.84 -61.21 -20.53
CA PHE A 356 -146.99 -60.04 -20.76
C PHE A 356 -147.71 -58.72 -20.42
N CYS A 357 -148.95 -58.56 -20.89
CA CYS A 357 -149.74 -57.37 -20.64
C CYS A 357 -150.03 -57.10 -19.15
N LYS A 358 -150.04 -58.14 -18.30
CA LYS A 358 -150.25 -57.99 -16.85
C LYS A 358 -148.98 -57.51 -16.12
N ASN A 359 -147.79 -57.81 -16.66
CA ASN A 359 -146.50 -57.58 -15.99
C ASN A 359 -145.67 -56.40 -16.55
N CYS A 360 -146.15 -55.67 -17.56
CA CYS A 360 -145.40 -54.60 -18.25
C CYS A 360 -144.89 -53.42 -17.39
N PHE A 361 -145.29 -53.31 -16.11
CA PHE A 361 -144.98 -52.16 -15.26
C PHE A 361 -144.56 -52.57 -13.83
N GLU A 362 -144.04 -53.78 -13.66
CA GLU A 362 -143.41 -54.24 -12.43
C GLU A 362 -141.90 -54.41 -12.64
N GLU A 363 -141.18 -53.29 -12.57
CA GLU A 363 -139.71 -53.29 -12.38
C GLU A 363 -139.43 -52.57 -11.06
N ASP A 364 -139.01 -53.31 -10.04
CA ASP A 364 -138.18 -52.81 -8.95
C ASP A 364 -137.00 -53.79 -8.80
N GLN A 365 -135.91 -53.46 -9.50
CA GLN A 365 -134.55 -53.56 -9.00
C GLN A 365 -134.20 -52.25 -8.30
#